data_AF-A0A954X3W0-F1
#
_entry.id   AF-A0A954X3W0-F1
#
_cell.length_a   1.000
_cell.length_b   1.000
_cell.length_c   1.000
_cell.angle_alpha   90.00
_cell.angle_beta   90.00
_cell.angle_gamma   90.00
#
_symmetry.space_group_name_H-M   'P 1'
#
loop_
_entity.id
_entity.type
_entity.pdbx_description
1 polymer ?
#
loop_
_entity_poly.entity_id
_entity_poly.type
_entity_poly.pdbx_seq_one_letter_code
_entity_poly.pdbx_strand_id
1 'polypeptide(L)' 'RFENDRLHLDAVVLSRDGRERLFVADSAPESQAETLGRAAAEALLEQGAAQLIANSRENS' A
#
# COMPACT_ATOMS: atom_id res chain seq x y z
N ARG A 1 6.43 0.74 10.95
CA ARG A 1 6.87 1.23 12.29
C ARG A 1 6.46 0.21 13.35
N PHE A 2 7.28 -0.07 14.35
CA PHE A 2 6.91 -0.94 15.47
C PHE A 2 6.49 -0.12 16.69
N GLU A 3 5.31 -0.37 17.26
CA GLU A 3 4.83 0.23 18.51
C GLU A 3 3.91 -0.73 19.26
N ASN A 4 4.06 -0.82 20.60
CA ASN A 4 3.20 -1.65 21.46
C ASN A 4 3.02 -3.09 20.94
N ASP A 5 4.12 -3.76 20.57
CA ASP A 5 4.13 -5.11 19.98
C ASP A 5 3.35 -5.27 18.66
N ARG A 6 3.12 -4.16 17.96
CA ARG A 6 2.47 -4.14 16.64
C ARG A 6 3.37 -3.53 15.58
N LEU A 7 3.39 -4.15 14.41
CA LEU A 7 3.88 -3.55 13.18
C LEU A 7 2.76 -2.72 12.56
N HIS A 8 3.00 -1.42 12.44
CA HIS A 8 2.20 -0.48 11.66
C HIS A 8 2.77 -0.33 10.26
N LEU A 9 1.93 -0.44 9.24
CA LEU A 9 2.26 -0.28 7.84
C LEU A 9 1.40 0.82 7.22
N ASP A 10 2.06 1.85 6.72
CA ASP A 10 1.47 2.87 5.87
C ASP A 10 1.89 2.61 4.43
N ALA A 11 0.94 2.40 3.53
CA ALA A 11 1.16 2.10 2.13
C ALA A 11 0.46 3.14 1.24
N VAL A 12 1.12 3.54 0.15
CA VAL A 12 0.62 4.57 -0.77
C VAL A 12 0.96 4.22 -2.21
N VAL A 13 0.00 4.46 -3.11
CA VAL A 13 0.21 4.44 -4.57
C VAL A 13 -0.22 5.80 -5.11
N LEU A 14 0.62 6.39 -5.95
CA LEU A 14 0.44 7.72 -6.51
C LEU A 14 0.35 7.65 -8.03
N SER A 15 -0.44 8.53 -8.64
CA SER A 15 -0.26 8.86 -10.06
C SER A 15 1.11 9.50 -10.29
N ARG A 16 1.57 9.49 -11.54
CA ARG A 16 2.86 10.10 -11.94
C ARG A 16 2.97 11.58 -11.56
N ASP A 17 1.86 12.32 -11.67
CA ASP A 17 1.79 13.74 -11.31
C ASP A 17 1.47 13.97 -9.82
N GLY A 18 1.29 12.89 -9.03
CA GLY A 18 0.98 12.92 -7.62
C GLY A 18 -0.42 13.43 -7.26
N ARG A 19 -1.29 13.70 -8.24
CA ARG A 19 -2.63 14.24 -8.00
C ARG A 19 -3.61 13.18 -7.50
N GLU A 20 -3.47 11.94 -7.96
CA GLU A 20 -4.24 10.81 -7.45
C GLU A 20 -3.40 10.03 -6.45
N ARG A 21 -4.03 9.69 -5.32
CA ARG A 21 -3.39 8.97 -4.22
C ARG A 21 -4.36 7.93 -3.68
N LEU A 22 -3.90 6.69 -3.64
CA LEU A 22 -4.53 5.59 -2.91
C LEU A 22 -3.69 5.31 -1.67
N PHE A 23 -4.34 5.12 -0.53
CA PHE A 23 -3.67 5.03 0.77
C PHE A 23 -4.32 3.97 1.65
N VAL A 24 -3.49 3.18 2.31
CA VAL A 24 -3.89 2.20 3.32
C VAL A 24 -2.97 2.37 4.52
N ALA A 25 -3.56 2.36 5.71
CA ALA A 25 -2.85 2.26 6.98
C ALA A 25 -3.44 1.12 7.78
N ASP A 26 -2.60 0.17 8.18
CA ASP A 26 -3.02 -0.98 8.97
C ASP A 26 -1.93 -1.41 9.96
N SER A 27 -2.29 -2.27 10.90
CA SER A 27 -1.33 -2.84 11.85
C SER A 27 -1.64 -4.28 12.19
N ALA A 28 -0.61 -5.06 12.50
CA ALA A 28 -0.72 -6.44 12.93
C ALA A 28 0.41 -6.79 13.92
N PRO A 29 0.32 -7.91 14.65
CA PRO A 29 1.47 -8.46 15.37
C PRO A 29 2.67 -8.65 14.43
N GLU A 30 3.89 -8.54 14.95
CA GLU A 30 5.12 -8.73 14.17
C GLU A 30 5.16 -10.06 13.41
N SER A 31 4.65 -11.13 14.05
CA SER A 31 4.57 -12.47 13.45
C SER A 31 3.70 -12.55 12.18
N GLN A 32 2.93 -11.50 11.86
CA GLN A 32 2.06 -11.42 10.69
C GLN A 32 2.55 -10.40 9.65
N ALA A 33 3.82 -9.97 9.70
CA ALA A 33 4.35 -8.93 8.81
C ALA A 33 4.09 -9.20 7.31
N GLU A 34 4.28 -10.44 6.84
CA GLU A 34 4.01 -10.81 5.45
C GLU A 34 2.52 -10.69 5.12
N THR A 35 1.64 -11.22 5.98
CA THR A 35 0.19 -11.13 5.82
C THR A 35 -0.28 -9.68 5.78
N LEU A 36 0.24 -8.83 6.67
CA LEU A 36 -0.06 -7.39 6.70
C LEU A 36 0.33 -6.71 5.37
N GLY A 37 1.51 -7.02 4.83
CA GLY A 37 1.96 -6.49 3.54
C GLY A 37 1.07 -6.93 2.37
N ARG A 38 0.67 -8.21 2.34
CA ARG A 38 -0.24 -8.74 1.32
C ARG A 38 -1.62 -8.09 1.39
N ALA A 39 -2.20 -7.99 2.58
CA ALA A 39 -3.49 -7.36 2.80
C ALA A 39 -3.48 -5.88 2.37
N ALA A 40 -2.41 -5.15 2.71
CA ALA A 40 -2.27 -3.75 2.27
C ALA A 40 -2.17 -3.63 0.74
N ALA A 41 -1.45 -4.53 0.08
CA ALA A 41 -1.35 -4.56 -1.38
C ALA A 41 -2.70 -4.91 -2.05
N GLU A 42 -3.40 -5.92 -1.54
CA GLU A 42 -4.75 -6.30 -2.01
C GLU A 42 -5.74 -5.14 -1.86
N ALA A 43 -5.77 -4.49 -0.69
CA ALA A 43 -6.64 -3.34 -0.44
C ALA A 43 -6.35 -2.17 -1.38
N LEU A 44 -5.09 -1.93 -1.75
CA LEU A 44 -4.72 -0.92 -2.74
C LEU A 44 -5.16 -1.32 -4.15
N LEU A 45 -5.03 -2.59 -4.52
CA LEU A 45 -5.49 -3.10 -5.82
C LEU A 45 -7.02 -2.99 -5.96
N GLU A 46 -7.77 -3.31 -4.91
CA GLU A 46 -9.23 -3.12 -4.85
C GLU A 46 -9.64 -1.64 -5.00
N GLN A 47 -8.80 -0.71 -4.53
CA GLN A 47 -8.98 0.73 -4.72
C GLN A 47 -8.57 1.22 -6.13
N GLY A 48 -8.06 0.35 -7.00
CA GLY A 48 -7.68 0.69 -8.38
C GLY A 48 -6.20 1.00 -8.58
N ALA A 49 -5.31 0.63 -7.64
CA ALA A 49 -3.87 0.88 -7.76
C ALA A 49 -3.25 0.28 -9.03
N ALA A 50 -3.83 -0.77 -9.59
CA ALA A 50 -3.38 -1.38 -10.84
C ALA A 50 -3.29 -0.37 -11.99
N GLN A 51 -4.26 0.54 -12.12
CA GLN A 51 -4.28 1.54 -13.19
C GLN A 51 -3.17 2.58 -13.01
N LEU A 52 -2.95 3.05 -11.78
CA LEU A 52 -1.90 4.01 -11.47
C LEU A 52 -0.51 3.41 -11.74
N ILE A 53 -0.31 2.15 -11.35
CA ILE A 53 0.94 1.42 -11.59
C ILE A 53 1.17 1.23 -13.10
N ALA A 54 0.15 0.82 -13.86
CA ALA A 54 0.27 0.66 -15.31
C ALA A 54 0.66 1.97 -15.99
N ASN A 55 -0.08 3.05 -15.70
CA ASN A 55 0.18 4.39 -16.25
C ASN A 55 1.57 4.93 -15.91
N SER A 56 2.13 4.56 -14.76
CA SER A 56 3.48 4.96 -14.36
C SER A 56 4.58 4.30 -15.21
N ARG A 57 4.37 3.05 -15.65
CA ARG A 57 5.35 2.23 -16.39
C ARG A 57 5.38 2.54 -17.88
N GLU A 58 4.23 2.80 -18.49
CA GLU A 58 4.13 3.13 -19.92
C GLU A 58 4.79 4.47 -20.28
N ASN A 59 5.00 5.30 -19.27
CA ASN A 59 5.50 6.67 -19.40
C ASN A 59 6.94 6.83 -18.84
N SER A 60 7.64 5.71 -18.60
CA SER A 60 9.00 5.63 -18.05
C SER A 60 10.09 5.69 -19.11
#